data_AF-M3ABP8-F1
#
_entry.id   AF-M3ABP8-F1
#
_cell.length_a   1.000
_cell.length_b   1.000
_cell.length_c   1.000
_cell.angle_alpha   90.00
_cell.angle_beta   90.00
_cell.angle_gamma   90.00
#
_symmetry.space_group_name_H-M   'P 1'
#
loop_
_entity.id
_entity.type
_entity.pdbx_description
1 polymer ?
#
loop_
_entity_poly.entity_id
_entity_poly.type
_entity_poly.pdbx_seq_one_letter_code
_entity_poly.pdbx_strand_id
1 'polypeptide(L)'
;MRKLVIASLAILSACATPSTYELKWRAERNFDKFADGPTCRVSIWGNWSGSLFPHQFAGMIYPVVEMRGDLVLVGAKSVPMGNAMAQFQMPVGDIQLRIDGNKAWTVAAINTPSLAPEGNSKEIGAQKVANSASPSPYMDPKAMAEMTQNMMSTYRSSMSPITATSGDAAKDILRQMATGRTILFRQINGNAAGKTFEYSLETFNSAMAACSS
;
A
#
# COMPACT_ATOMS: atom_id res chain seq x y z
N MET A 1 72.98 -17.19 24.30
CA MET A 1 71.58 -17.65 24.42
C MET A 1 70.65 -16.46 24.23
N ARG A 2 70.06 -16.30 23.05
CA ARG A 2 69.16 -15.18 22.72
C ARG A 2 67.77 -15.78 22.49
N LYS A 3 66.86 -15.62 23.46
CA LYS A 3 65.48 -16.14 23.36
C LYS A 3 64.68 -15.18 22.48
N LEU A 4 64.30 -15.62 21.28
CA LEU A 4 63.28 -14.94 20.47
C LEU A 4 61.90 -15.30 21.04
N VAL A 5 61.16 -14.29 21.50
CA VAL A 5 59.76 -14.41 21.86
C VAL A 5 58.95 -14.18 20.58
N ILE A 6 58.36 -15.25 20.03
CA ILE A 6 57.44 -15.17 18.89
C ILE A 6 56.05 -14.87 19.47
N ALA A 7 55.59 -13.64 19.31
CA ALA A 7 54.22 -13.25 19.65
C ALA A 7 53.27 -13.72 18.55
N SER A 8 52.44 -14.71 18.86
CA SER A 8 51.40 -15.23 17.96
C SER A 8 50.30 -14.18 17.75
N LEU A 9 50.22 -13.64 16.54
CA LEU A 9 49.17 -12.73 16.10
C LEU A 9 47.88 -13.52 15.84
N ALA A 10 46.97 -13.54 16.81
CA ALA A 10 45.63 -14.13 16.63
C ALA A 10 44.78 -13.20 15.76
N ILE A 11 44.65 -13.53 14.48
CA ILE A 11 43.77 -12.83 13.54
C ILE A 11 42.33 -13.25 13.88
N LEU A 12 41.59 -12.39 14.59
CA LEU A 12 40.15 -12.54 14.74
C LEU A 12 39.48 -12.30 13.39
N SER A 13 39.24 -13.36 12.62
CA SER A 13 38.28 -13.32 11.53
C SER A 13 36.87 -13.25 12.12
N ALA A 14 36.36 -12.04 12.31
CA ALA A 14 34.94 -11.85 12.53
C ALA A 14 34.20 -12.36 11.27
N CYS A 15 33.53 -13.50 11.36
CA CYS A 15 32.52 -13.89 10.38
C CYS A 15 31.40 -12.83 10.43
N ALA A 16 31.53 -11.80 9.60
CA ALA A 16 30.40 -10.95 9.27
C ALA A 16 29.41 -11.84 8.51
N THR A 17 28.40 -12.37 9.21
CA THR A 17 27.21 -12.93 8.57
C THR A 17 26.63 -11.85 7.66
N PRO A 18 26.60 -12.05 6.34
CA PRO A 18 25.97 -11.08 5.45
C PRO A 18 24.51 -10.94 5.88
N SER A 19 24.09 -9.74 6.24
CA SER A 19 22.67 -9.47 6.44
C SER A 19 22.00 -9.60 5.06
N THR A 20 21.44 -10.76 4.76
CA THR A 20 20.71 -10.99 3.52
C THR A 20 19.36 -10.31 3.62
N TYR A 21 19.31 -9.05 3.18
CA TYR A 21 18.05 -8.35 2.97
C TYR A 21 17.30 -9.02 1.82
N GLU A 22 16.28 -9.81 2.15
CA GLU A 22 15.49 -10.53 1.15
C GLU A 22 14.06 -9.99 1.12
N LEU A 23 13.71 -9.30 0.04
CA LEU A 23 12.35 -8.84 -0.26
C LEU A 23 11.54 -9.99 -0.87
N LYS A 24 10.47 -10.39 -0.19
CA LYS A 24 9.56 -11.47 -0.62
C LYS A 24 8.10 -11.05 -0.49
N TRP A 25 7.25 -11.56 -1.37
CA TRP A 25 5.81 -11.46 -1.20
C TRP A 25 5.38 -12.32 -0.02
N ARG A 26 4.53 -11.78 0.84
CA ARG A 26 3.96 -12.50 1.99
C ARG A 26 2.48 -12.21 2.13
N ALA A 27 1.76 -13.21 2.59
CA ALA A 27 0.39 -13.07 3.03
C ALA A 27 0.32 -12.66 4.50
N GLU A 28 -0.56 -11.72 4.80
CA GLU A 28 -0.94 -11.31 6.14
C GLU A 28 -2.46 -11.41 6.25
N ARG A 29 -2.94 -12.21 7.20
CA ARG A 29 -4.36 -12.29 7.52
C ARG A 29 -4.62 -11.37 8.70
N ASN A 30 -5.58 -10.47 8.54
CA ASN A 30 -6.03 -9.61 9.62
C ASN A 30 -7.54 -9.72 9.79
N PHE A 31 -7.97 -9.77 11.04
CA PHE A 31 -9.38 -9.78 11.41
C PHE A 31 -9.70 -8.42 12.03
N ASP A 32 -10.33 -7.55 11.25
CA ASP A 32 -10.81 -6.27 11.75
C ASP A 32 -12.10 -6.50 12.53
N LYS A 33 -12.13 -6.09 13.80
CA LYS A 33 -13.30 -6.25 14.67
C LYS A 33 -14.47 -5.36 14.27
N PHE A 34 -14.24 -4.37 13.41
CA PHE A 34 -15.27 -3.48 12.86
C PHE A 34 -15.70 -3.86 11.44
N ALA A 35 -15.00 -4.78 10.78
CA ALA A 35 -15.40 -5.30 9.47
C ALA A 35 -15.94 -6.73 9.64
N ASP A 36 -17.04 -7.05 8.96
CA ASP A 36 -17.72 -8.34 9.13
C ASP A 36 -17.01 -9.53 8.44
N GLY A 37 -15.67 -9.51 8.33
CA GLY A 37 -14.94 -10.62 7.73
C GLY A 37 -13.41 -10.53 7.78
N PRO A 38 -12.73 -11.68 7.60
CA PRO A 38 -11.27 -11.71 7.51
C PRO A 38 -10.79 -10.96 6.26
N THR A 39 -9.73 -10.19 6.42
CA THR A 39 -8.99 -9.57 5.32
C THR A 39 -7.70 -10.33 5.09
N CYS A 40 -7.37 -10.63 3.84
CA CYS A 40 -6.06 -11.18 3.50
C CYS A 40 -5.31 -10.21 2.59
N ARG A 41 -4.11 -9.83 3.01
CA ARG A 41 -3.25 -8.91 2.30
C ARG A 41 -2.02 -9.64 1.81
N VAL A 42 -1.69 -9.48 0.53
CA VAL A 42 -0.44 -9.92 -0.06
C VAL A 42 0.37 -8.69 -0.46
N SER A 43 1.55 -8.53 0.14
CA SER A 43 2.45 -7.42 -0.14
C SER A 43 3.90 -7.85 -0.03
N ILE A 44 4.82 -6.99 -0.49
CA ILE A 44 6.24 -7.26 -0.38
C ILE A 44 6.81 -6.85 0.98
N TRP A 45 7.58 -7.75 1.59
CA TRP A 45 8.19 -7.56 2.91
C TRP A 45 9.66 -7.96 2.89
N GLY A 46 10.50 -7.20 3.57
CA GLY A 46 11.91 -7.54 3.81
C GLY A 46 12.14 -7.82 5.29
N ASN A 47 12.91 -8.86 5.61
CA ASN A 47 13.44 -9.07 6.95
C ASN A 47 14.90 -8.61 6.97
N TRP A 48 15.25 -7.73 7.92
CA TRP A 48 16.65 -7.45 8.25
C TRP A 48 17.05 -8.39 9.40
N SER A 49 18.03 -9.26 9.20
CA SER A 49 18.58 -10.08 10.30
C SER A 49 19.28 -9.17 11.32
N GLY A 50 18.67 -8.96 12.50
CA GLY A 50 19.25 -8.18 13.60
C GLY A 50 18.55 -6.86 13.95
N SER A 51 17.42 -6.51 13.32
CA SER A 51 16.57 -5.39 13.76
C SER A 51 15.24 -5.89 14.32
N LEU A 52 14.80 -5.36 15.47
CA LEU A 52 13.47 -5.58 16.05
C LEU A 52 12.35 -4.87 15.26
N PHE A 53 12.70 -4.13 14.19
CA PHE A 53 11.77 -3.39 13.37
C PHE A 53 11.65 -4.01 11.97
N PRO A 54 10.45 -4.41 11.51
CA PRO A 54 10.24 -4.78 10.12
C PRO A 54 10.40 -3.52 9.25
N HIS A 55 11.60 -3.29 8.75
CA HIS A 55 11.89 -2.17 7.85
C HIS A 55 11.30 -2.46 6.47
N GLN A 56 10.07 -2.01 6.26
CA GLN A 56 9.41 -1.89 4.97
C GLN A 56 10.15 -0.86 4.10
N PHE A 57 11.26 -1.22 3.43
CA PHE A 57 11.97 -0.24 2.60
C PHE A 57 12.47 -0.77 1.27
N ALA A 58 11.64 -0.52 0.25
CA ALA A 58 12.06 0.37 -0.83
C ALA A 58 10.94 1.40 -1.04
N GLY A 59 10.93 2.48 -0.24
CA GLY A 59 9.89 3.51 -0.25
C GLY A 59 8.81 3.33 0.82
N MET A 60 8.16 4.43 1.21
CA MET A 60 7.05 4.45 2.18
C MET A 60 5.72 3.92 1.62
N ILE A 61 5.72 3.48 0.36
CA ILE A 61 4.57 2.94 -0.38
C ILE A 61 5.01 1.66 -1.07
N TYR A 62 4.19 0.62 -0.97
CA TYR A 62 4.48 -0.71 -1.50
C TYR A 62 3.28 -1.26 -2.30
N PRO A 63 3.53 -2.12 -3.30
CA PRO A 63 2.46 -2.79 -4.02
C PRO A 63 1.71 -3.76 -3.11
N VAL A 64 0.39 -3.81 -3.25
CA VAL A 64 -0.49 -4.61 -2.40
C VAL A 64 -1.62 -5.25 -3.22
N VAL A 65 -1.96 -6.47 -2.83
CA VAL A 65 -3.21 -7.13 -3.17
C VAL A 65 -3.97 -7.32 -1.86
N GLU A 66 -5.22 -6.88 -1.79
CA GLU A 66 -6.05 -7.03 -0.59
C GLU A 66 -7.38 -7.68 -0.95
N MET A 67 -7.71 -8.76 -0.25
CA MET A 67 -8.94 -9.54 -0.41
C MET A 67 -9.82 -9.33 0.81
N ARG A 68 -11.07 -8.95 0.58
CA ARG A 68 -12.10 -8.70 1.61
C ARG A 68 -13.42 -9.30 1.14
N GLY A 69 -13.74 -10.52 1.59
CA GLY A 69 -14.85 -11.29 1.01
C GLY A 69 -14.65 -11.41 -0.51
N ASP A 70 -15.66 -11.00 -1.29
CA ASP A 70 -15.62 -11.02 -2.76
C ASP A 70 -14.89 -9.83 -3.40
N LEU A 71 -14.53 -8.81 -2.61
CA LEU A 71 -13.82 -7.64 -3.10
C LEU A 71 -12.30 -7.91 -3.14
N VAL A 72 -11.74 -7.85 -4.34
CA VAL A 72 -10.30 -7.93 -4.58
C VAL A 72 -9.77 -6.58 -5.04
N LEU A 73 -8.76 -6.08 -4.32
CA LEU A 73 -8.11 -4.80 -4.56
C LEU A 73 -6.67 -5.03 -4.98
N VAL A 74 -6.22 -4.29 -6.00
CA VAL A 74 -4.83 -4.30 -6.46
C VAL A 74 -4.33 -2.89 -6.62
N GLY A 75 -3.18 -2.58 -6.02
CA GLY A 75 -2.60 -1.25 -6.13
C GLY A 75 -1.44 -1.08 -5.18
N ALA A 76 -1.48 -0.01 -4.39
CA ALA A 76 -0.43 0.27 -3.41
C ALA A 76 -0.96 0.89 -2.13
N LYS A 77 -0.19 0.66 -1.06
CA LYS A 77 -0.51 1.12 0.29
C LYS A 77 0.72 1.72 0.94
N SER A 78 0.50 2.72 1.78
CA SER A 78 1.57 3.29 2.59
C SER A 78 1.83 2.51 3.87
N VAL A 79 3.06 2.61 4.33
CA VAL A 79 3.50 2.03 5.60
C VAL A 79 2.94 2.84 6.77
N PRO A 80 2.53 2.19 7.88
CA PRO A 80 2.34 2.92 9.13
C PRO A 80 3.68 3.53 9.55
N MET A 81 3.71 4.84 9.83
CA MET A 81 4.89 5.45 10.44
C MET A 81 5.04 4.89 11.87
N GLY A 82 6.24 4.83 12.46
CA GLY A 82 6.49 4.15 13.75
C GLY A 82 5.63 4.61 14.95
N ASN A 83 5.89 3.99 16.11
CA ASN A 83 5.13 3.97 17.38
C ASN A 83 4.54 5.28 17.98
N ALA A 84 4.73 6.46 17.41
CA ALA A 84 3.99 7.69 17.76
C ALA A 84 3.14 8.27 16.60
N MET A 85 3.42 7.86 15.36
CA MET A 85 2.77 8.33 14.13
C MET A 85 2.07 7.19 13.36
N ALA A 86 1.89 6.00 13.95
CA ALA A 86 1.25 4.84 13.30
C ALA A 86 -0.19 5.11 12.84
N GLN A 87 -0.84 6.10 13.44
CA GLN A 87 -2.14 6.62 13.01
C GLN A 87 -2.08 7.51 11.76
N PHE A 88 -0.91 8.07 11.44
CA PHE A 88 -0.66 8.86 10.25
C PHE A 88 0.01 7.99 9.18
N GLN A 89 -0.80 7.56 8.22
CA GLN A 89 -0.33 6.91 7.02
C GLN A 89 -0.21 7.97 5.91
N MET A 90 0.86 7.91 5.12
CA MET A 90 1.06 8.89 4.05
C MET A 90 0.05 8.65 2.92
N PRO A 91 -0.52 9.72 2.34
CA PRO A 91 -1.36 9.57 1.16
C PRO A 91 -0.58 8.95 -0.01
N VAL A 92 -1.21 8.02 -0.71
CA VAL A 92 -0.55 7.32 -1.83
C VAL A 92 -0.61 8.13 -3.13
N GLY A 93 -1.66 8.93 -3.32
CA GLY A 93 -1.89 9.61 -4.61
C GLY A 93 -2.12 8.63 -5.75
N ASP A 94 -2.00 9.09 -6.98
CA ASP A 94 -2.14 8.24 -8.15
C ASP A 94 -0.92 7.30 -8.27
N ILE A 95 -1.12 6.14 -8.88
CA ILE A 95 -0.03 5.19 -9.07
C ILE A 95 0.05 4.72 -10.51
N GLN A 96 1.25 4.31 -10.89
CA GLN A 96 1.49 3.51 -12.07
C GLN A 96 2.13 2.19 -11.71
N LEU A 97 1.62 1.12 -12.31
CA LEU A 97 2.20 -0.20 -12.20
C LEU A 97 2.31 -0.86 -13.58
N ARG A 98 3.35 -1.67 -13.76
CA ARG A 98 3.58 -2.42 -14.99
C ARG A 98 4.19 -3.77 -14.63
N ILE A 99 3.65 -4.83 -15.21
CA ILE A 99 4.20 -6.17 -15.06
C ILE A 99 5.02 -6.47 -16.31
N ASP A 100 6.29 -6.82 -16.12
CA ASP A 100 7.26 -7.05 -17.18
C ASP A 100 7.26 -5.91 -18.25
N GLY A 101 7.09 -6.28 -19.53
CA GLY A 101 6.99 -5.36 -20.66
C GLY A 101 5.57 -4.97 -21.06
N ASN A 102 4.55 -5.32 -20.28
CA ASN A 102 3.15 -5.03 -20.62
C ASN A 102 2.84 -3.51 -20.61
N LYS A 103 1.65 -3.14 -21.09
CA LYS A 103 1.16 -1.77 -20.96
C LYS A 103 1.08 -1.38 -19.49
N ALA A 104 1.55 -0.19 -19.15
CA ALA A 104 1.42 0.35 -17.80
C ALA A 104 -0.04 0.66 -17.47
N TRP A 105 -0.44 0.29 -16.26
CA TRP A 105 -1.71 0.65 -15.64
C TRP A 105 -1.53 1.94 -14.86
N THR A 106 -2.45 2.88 -15.01
CA THR A 106 -2.57 4.06 -14.15
C THR A 106 -3.81 3.87 -13.29
N VAL A 107 -3.64 3.90 -11.96
CA VAL A 107 -4.74 3.83 -11.01
C VAL A 107 -4.84 5.15 -10.29
N ALA A 108 -5.95 5.86 -10.52
CA ALA A 108 -6.21 7.13 -9.86
C ALA A 108 -6.74 6.92 -8.44
N ALA A 109 -6.24 7.69 -7.47
CA ALA A 109 -6.67 7.62 -6.07
C ALA A 109 -8.19 7.77 -5.92
N ILE A 110 -8.79 8.64 -6.72
CA ILE A 110 -10.24 8.91 -6.73
C ILE A 110 -11.08 7.68 -7.13
N ASN A 111 -10.50 6.76 -7.90
CA ASN A 111 -11.18 5.53 -8.34
C ASN A 111 -11.02 4.38 -7.34
N THR A 112 -10.36 4.63 -6.20
CA THR A 112 -10.22 3.62 -5.16
C THR A 112 -11.58 3.31 -4.54
N PRO A 113 -12.01 2.04 -4.53
CA PRO A 113 -13.25 1.65 -3.88
C PRO A 113 -13.29 2.12 -2.43
N SER A 114 -14.44 2.61 -1.97
CA SER A 114 -14.59 3.05 -0.59
C SER A 114 -14.48 1.85 0.34
N LEU A 115 -13.54 1.91 1.29
CA LEU A 115 -13.29 0.86 2.28
C LEU A 115 -13.83 1.20 3.67
N ALA A 116 -14.46 2.37 3.81
CA ALA A 116 -15.10 2.77 5.05
C ALA A 116 -16.40 1.97 5.24
N PRO A 117 -16.75 1.55 6.46
CA PRO A 117 -18.05 0.95 6.74
C PRO A 117 -19.16 1.86 6.24
N GLU A 118 -20.18 1.29 5.60
CA GLU A 118 -21.40 2.02 5.23
C GLU A 118 -22.15 2.39 6.52
N GLY A 119 -21.78 3.54 7.08
CA GLY A 119 -22.33 4.02 8.34
C GLY A 119 -22.18 5.53 8.43
N ASN A 120 -23.29 6.23 8.20
CA ASN A 120 -23.66 7.60 8.58
C ASN A 120 -22.73 8.76 8.15
N SER A 121 -21.49 8.52 7.71
CA SER A 121 -20.48 9.58 7.46
C SER A 121 -20.64 10.29 6.11
N LYS A 122 -21.31 9.65 5.13
CA LYS A 122 -21.73 10.31 3.88
C LYS A 122 -22.95 11.22 4.10
N GLU A 123 -23.89 10.80 4.94
CA GLU A 123 -25.13 11.55 5.22
C GLU A 123 -24.94 12.66 6.24
N ILE A 124 -24.21 12.43 7.34
CA ILE A 124 -24.02 13.43 8.41
C ILE A 124 -23.32 14.70 7.89
N GLY A 125 -22.33 14.55 6.99
CA GLY A 125 -21.59 15.70 6.44
C GLY A 125 -22.42 16.52 5.45
N ALA A 126 -23.10 15.85 4.52
CA ALA A 126 -23.89 16.52 3.49
C ALA A 126 -25.12 17.22 4.07
N GLN A 127 -25.81 16.57 5.01
CA GLN A 127 -26.99 17.14 5.66
C GLN A 127 -26.64 18.32 6.57
N LYS A 128 -25.52 18.24 7.32
CA LYS A 128 -25.07 19.37 8.14
C LYS A 128 -24.68 20.58 7.29
N VAL A 129 -24.01 20.37 6.15
CA VAL A 129 -23.63 21.46 5.26
C VAL A 129 -24.85 22.10 4.61
N ALA A 130 -25.80 21.28 4.11
CA ALA A 130 -27.07 21.77 3.58
C ALA A 130 -27.87 22.57 4.62
N ASN A 131 -27.84 22.17 5.89
CA ASN A 131 -28.52 22.87 6.99
C ASN A 131 -27.76 24.11 7.51
N SER A 132 -26.46 24.22 7.25
CA SER A 132 -25.62 25.35 7.69
C SER A 132 -25.35 26.39 6.60
N ALA A 133 -25.61 26.06 5.33
CA ALA A 133 -25.50 27.01 4.23
C ALA A 133 -26.62 28.04 4.34
N SER A 134 -26.28 29.31 4.54
CA SER A 134 -27.25 30.40 4.43
C SER A 134 -27.94 30.31 3.07
N PRO A 135 -29.29 30.42 3.00
CA PRO A 135 -30.01 30.36 1.74
C PRO A 135 -29.49 31.46 0.81
N SER A 136 -28.71 31.08 -0.19
CA SER A 136 -28.30 31.99 -1.26
C SER A 136 -29.35 31.90 -2.37
N PRO A 137 -29.97 33.01 -2.80
CA PRO A 137 -30.92 32.98 -3.92
C PRO A 137 -30.26 32.56 -5.25
N TYR A 138 -28.93 32.48 -5.29
CA TYR A 138 -28.14 32.10 -6.47
C TYR A 138 -27.64 30.65 -6.43
N MET A 139 -27.95 29.88 -5.39
CA MET A 139 -27.41 28.52 -5.23
C MET A 139 -28.47 27.54 -4.73
N ASP A 140 -28.73 26.50 -5.52
CA ASP A 140 -29.60 25.40 -5.15
C ASP A 140 -28.96 24.59 -3.99
N PRO A 141 -29.66 24.43 -2.84
CA PRO A 141 -29.18 23.63 -1.71
C PRO A 141 -28.77 22.21 -2.10
N LYS A 142 -29.44 21.59 -3.08
CA LYS A 142 -29.09 20.24 -3.55
C LYS A 142 -27.76 20.24 -4.30
N ALA A 143 -27.57 21.18 -5.23
CA ALA A 143 -26.29 21.35 -5.92
C ALA A 143 -25.13 21.62 -4.94
N MET A 144 -25.38 22.37 -3.85
CA MET A 144 -24.39 22.60 -2.79
C MET A 144 -24.06 21.35 -1.97
N ALA A 145 -25.06 20.54 -1.67
CA ALA A 145 -24.86 19.26 -0.98
C ALA A 145 -24.03 18.30 -1.86
N GLU A 146 -24.36 18.18 -3.15
CA GLU A 146 -23.62 17.34 -4.10
C GLU A 146 -22.18 17.82 -4.30
N MET A 147 -21.97 19.13 -4.48
CA MET A 147 -20.63 19.73 -4.58
C MET A 147 -19.80 19.43 -3.33
N THR A 148 -20.41 19.57 -2.14
CA THR A 148 -19.72 19.29 -0.88
C THR A 148 -19.40 17.81 -0.72
N GLN A 149 -20.32 16.92 -1.09
CA GLN A 149 -20.07 15.48 -1.10
C GLN A 149 -18.92 15.11 -2.03
N ASN A 150 -18.88 15.68 -3.24
CA ASN A 150 -17.81 15.46 -4.21
C ASN A 150 -16.47 16.02 -3.75
N MET A 151 -16.47 17.20 -3.12
CA MET A 151 -15.26 17.76 -2.51
C MET A 151 -14.75 16.86 -1.38
N MET A 152 -15.65 16.38 -0.51
CA MET A 152 -15.29 15.50 0.60
C MET A 152 -14.84 14.12 0.15
N SER A 153 -15.45 13.54 -0.89
CA SER A 153 -14.99 12.27 -1.47
C SER A 153 -13.61 12.43 -2.10
N THR A 154 -13.40 13.51 -2.85
CA THR A 154 -12.09 13.84 -3.44
C THR A 154 -11.03 14.02 -2.37
N TYR A 155 -11.35 14.78 -1.31
CA TYR A 155 -10.45 14.99 -0.17
C TYR A 155 -10.09 13.68 0.54
N ARG A 156 -11.08 12.81 0.79
CA ARG A 156 -10.85 11.48 1.40
C ARG A 156 -9.94 10.62 0.52
N SER A 157 -10.19 10.58 -0.79
CA SER A 157 -9.35 9.84 -1.72
C SER A 157 -7.94 10.42 -1.82
N SER A 158 -7.78 11.75 -1.83
CA SER A 158 -6.46 12.38 -1.89
C SER A 158 -5.63 12.19 -0.61
N MET A 159 -6.29 11.96 0.53
CA MET A 159 -5.66 11.67 1.81
C MET A 159 -5.55 10.16 2.09
N SER A 160 -6.05 9.32 1.19
CA SER A 160 -6.13 7.88 1.41
C SER A 160 -4.72 7.26 1.45
N PRO A 161 -4.43 6.42 2.44
CA PRO A 161 -3.18 5.67 2.51
C PRO A 161 -3.16 4.45 1.60
N ILE A 162 -4.20 4.28 0.78
CA ILE A 162 -4.31 3.23 -0.22
C ILE A 162 -4.85 3.82 -1.52
N THR A 163 -4.24 3.41 -2.63
CA THR A 163 -4.76 3.61 -3.98
C THR A 163 -4.84 2.27 -4.65
N ALA A 164 -6.04 1.85 -5.05
CA ALA A 164 -6.24 0.52 -5.62
C ALA A 164 -7.40 0.49 -6.62
N THR A 165 -7.36 -0.49 -7.51
CA THR A 165 -8.47 -0.81 -8.41
C THR A 165 -9.11 -2.14 -8.02
N SER A 166 -10.32 -2.41 -8.51
CA SER A 166 -11.09 -3.63 -8.29
C SER A 166 -11.73 -4.11 -9.60
N GLY A 167 -12.48 -5.22 -9.55
CA GLY A 167 -13.20 -5.73 -10.71
C GLY A 167 -12.27 -6.21 -11.82
N ASP A 168 -12.60 -5.94 -13.07
CA ASP A 168 -11.88 -6.50 -14.22
C ASP A 168 -10.45 -5.98 -14.34
N ALA A 169 -10.22 -4.69 -14.02
CA ALA A 169 -8.86 -4.16 -13.98
C ALA A 169 -7.98 -4.88 -12.95
N ALA A 170 -8.50 -5.14 -11.75
CA ALA A 170 -7.78 -5.91 -10.74
C ALA A 170 -7.51 -7.34 -11.20
N LYS A 171 -8.50 -8.03 -11.79
CA LYS A 171 -8.34 -9.39 -12.33
C LYS A 171 -7.26 -9.43 -13.41
N ASP A 172 -7.22 -8.45 -14.29
CA ASP A 172 -6.23 -8.37 -15.38
C ASP A 172 -4.82 -8.18 -14.83
N ILE A 173 -4.66 -7.26 -13.87
CA ILE A 173 -3.38 -7.03 -13.21
C ILE A 173 -2.92 -8.29 -12.48
N LEU A 174 -3.80 -8.98 -11.75
CA LEU A 174 -3.47 -10.22 -11.04
C LEU A 174 -3.07 -11.35 -11.98
N ARG A 175 -3.77 -11.50 -13.12
CA ARG A 175 -3.39 -12.47 -14.15
C ARG A 175 -1.98 -12.19 -14.68
N GLN A 176 -1.66 -10.92 -14.93
CA GLN A 176 -0.30 -10.53 -15.33
C GLN A 176 0.70 -10.85 -14.23
N MET A 177 0.43 -10.50 -12.97
CA MET A 177 1.33 -10.75 -11.85
C MET A 177 1.57 -12.25 -11.62
N ALA A 178 0.56 -13.10 -11.83
CA ALA A 178 0.65 -14.53 -11.62
C ALA A 178 1.58 -15.24 -12.61
N THR A 179 1.69 -14.73 -13.84
CA THR A 179 2.58 -15.29 -14.87
C THR A 179 3.85 -14.47 -15.12
N GLY A 180 3.90 -13.27 -14.54
CA GLY A 180 4.98 -12.31 -14.76
C GLY A 180 6.21 -12.57 -13.89
N ARG A 181 7.30 -11.86 -14.18
CA ARG A 181 8.57 -12.01 -13.45
C ARG A 181 8.86 -10.80 -12.56
N THR A 182 8.55 -9.60 -13.04
CA THR A 182 8.77 -8.37 -12.28
C THR A 182 7.57 -7.44 -12.33
N ILE A 183 7.40 -6.67 -11.26
CA ILE A 183 6.49 -5.53 -11.21
C ILE A 183 7.29 -4.25 -11.03
N LEU A 184 7.04 -3.28 -11.90
CA LEU A 184 7.44 -1.91 -11.74
C LEU A 184 6.31 -1.13 -11.11
N PHE A 185 6.64 -0.29 -10.13
CA PHE A 185 5.68 0.50 -9.39
C PHE A 185 6.23 1.91 -9.14
N ARG A 186 5.37 2.94 -9.28
CA ARG A 186 5.68 4.32 -8.89
C ARG A 186 4.43 5.09 -8.50
N GLN A 187 4.60 6.09 -7.65
CA GLN A 187 3.58 7.11 -7.43
C GLN A 187 3.61 8.18 -8.52
N ILE A 188 2.48 8.83 -8.73
CA ILE A 188 2.30 10.03 -9.53
C ILE A 188 1.70 11.09 -8.62
N ASN A 189 2.45 12.16 -8.42
CA ASN A 189 2.01 13.29 -7.60
C ASN A 189 1.79 14.49 -8.52
N GLY A 190 0.53 14.87 -8.72
CA GLY A 190 0.17 15.93 -9.67
C GLY A 190 0.57 15.55 -11.10
N ASN A 191 1.47 16.33 -11.69
CA ASN A 191 1.98 16.12 -13.06
C ASN A 191 3.38 15.49 -13.11
N ALA A 192 3.93 15.03 -11.98
CA ALA A 192 5.28 14.47 -11.91
C ALA A 192 5.27 12.99 -11.52
N ALA A 193 6.07 12.19 -12.23
CA ALA A 193 6.31 10.80 -11.90
C ALA A 193 7.34 10.70 -10.75
N GLY A 194 7.00 9.95 -9.71
CA GLY A 194 7.91 9.63 -8.62
C GLY A 194 8.97 8.60 -9.00
N LYS A 195 9.79 8.22 -8.00
CA LYS A 195 10.78 7.15 -8.13
C LYS A 195 10.10 5.85 -8.53
N THR A 196 10.70 5.14 -9.49
CA THR A 196 10.25 3.80 -9.89
C THR A 196 10.96 2.76 -9.05
N PHE A 197 10.18 1.81 -8.54
CA PHE A 197 10.63 0.63 -7.82
C PHE A 197 10.37 -0.60 -8.68
N GLU A 198 11.27 -1.56 -8.59
CA GLU A 198 11.16 -2.85 -9.28
C GLU A 198 11.24 -3.96 -8.25
N TYR A 199 10.31 -4.92 -8.35
CA TYR A 199 10.24 -6.05 -7.46
C TYR A 199 10.04 -7.36 -8.23
N SER A 200 10.70 -8.42 -7.77
CA SER A 200 10.47 -9.79 -8.27
C SER A 200 9.07 -10.29 -7.87
N LEU A 201 8.44 -11.06 -8.76
CA LEU A 201 7.16 -11.75 -8.55
C LEU A 201 7.34 -13.24 -8.21
N GLU A 202 8.56 -13.73 -8.05
CA GLU A 202 8.86 -15.16 -7.85
C GLU A 202 8.08 -15.81 -6.70
N THR A 203 7.90 -15.09 -5.59
CA THR A 203 7.17 -15.57 -4.40
C THR A 203 5.70 -15.12 -4.36
N PHE A 204 5.21 -14.45 -5.40
CA PHE A 204 3.86 -13.88 -5.41
C PHE A 204 2.78 -14.98 -5.36
N ASN A 205 2.89 -16.00 -6.22
CA ASN A 205 1.89 -17.07 -6.30
C ASN A 205 1.79 -17.88 -5.01
N SER A 206 2.90 -18.14 -4.33
CA SER A 206 2.89 -18.84 -3.04
C SER A 206 2.25 -17.99 -1.95
N ALA A 207 2.51 -16.68 -1.94
CA ALA A 207 1.82 -15.76 -1.03
C ALA A 207 0.31 -15.68 -1.32
N MET A 208 -0.10 -15.62 -2.59
CA MET A 208 -1.52 -15.64 -2.96
C MET A 208 -2.23 -16.93 -2.52
N ALA A 209 -1.57 -18.09 -2.69
CA ALA A 209 -2.11 -19.37 -2.25
C ALA A 209 -2.34 -19.39 -0.72
N ALA A 210 -1.44 -18.78 0.06
CA ALA A 210 -1.58 -18.66 1.51
C ALA A 210 -2.74 -17.76 1.97
N CYS A 211 -3.42 -17.04 1.07
CA CYS A 211 -4.68 -16.35 1.34
C CYS A 211 -5.94 -17.17 1.00
N SER A 212 -5.79 -18.25 0.24
CA SER A 212 -6.91 -19.11 -0.20
C SER A 212 -7.10 -20.36 0.68
N SER A 213 -6.12 -20.65 1.55
CA SER A 213 -6.08 -21.81 2.47
C SER A 213 -6.87 -21.62 3.77
#